data_AF-A0A3C0QWS4-F1
#
_entry.id   AF-A0A3C0QWS4-F1
#
_cell.length_a   1.000
_cell.length_b   1.000
_cell.length_c   1.000
_cell.angle_alpha   90.00
_cell.angle_beta   90.00
_cell.angle_gamma   90.00
#
_symmetry.space_group_name_H-M   'P 1'
#
loop_
_entity.id
_entity.type
_entity.pdbx_description
1 polymer ?
#
loop_
_entity_poly.entity_id
_entity_poly.type
_entity_poly.pdbx_seq_one_letter_code
_entity_poly.pdbx_strand_id
1 'polypeptide(L)' 'MGKAIVKCCIATYAEDEYVVEVECANDEIDEVIIARAWKKLKSEEQALPYGNRTAIILRRIAD' A
#
# COMPACT_ATOMS: atom_id res chain seq x y z
N MET A 1 13.43 9.34 -8.74
CA MET A 1 11.96 9.34 -8.56
C MET A 1 11.71 8.85 -7.16
N GLY A 2 10.86 9.53 -6.39
CA GLY A 2 10.67 9.19 -4.98
C GLY A 2 9.98 7.83 -4.79
N LYS A 3 9.95 7.38 -3.54
CA LYS A 3 9.26 6.14 -3.17
C LYS A 3 8.36 6.39 -1.97
N ALA A 4 7.32 5.59 -1.84
CA ALA A 4 6.45 5.58 -0.67
C ALA A 4 6.37 4.17 -0.08
N ILE A 5 6.46 4.10 1.24
CA ILE A 5 6.22 2.89 2.02
C ILE A 5 4.78 2.98 2.51
N VAL A 6 3.94 2.05 2.07
CA VAL A 6 2.51 2.00 2.37
C VAL A 6 2.23 0.72 3.16
N LYS A 7 1.51 0.87 4.28
CA LYS A 7 0.96 -0.26 5.03
C LYS A 7 -0.47 -0.49 4.57
N CYS A 8 -0.73 -1.64 4.00
CA CYS A 8 -2.04 -2.12 3.60
C CYS A 8 -2.56 -3.08 4.66
N CYS A 9 -3.70 -2.78 5.27
CA CYS A 9 -4.34 -3.63 6.26
C CYS A 9 -5.64 -4.21 5.71
N ILE A 10 -5.87 -5.49 5.97
CA ILE A 10 -7.13 -6.17 5.70
C ILE A 10 -7.66 -6.65 7.06
N ALA A 11 -8.73 -6.02 7.52
CA ALA A 11 -9.40 -6.40 8.76
C ALA A 11 -10.13 -7.73 8.55
N THR A 12 -9.42 -8.81 8.84
CA THR A 12 -9.93 -10.18 8.98
C THR A 12 -10.07 -10.53 10.46
N TYR A 13 -10.36 -11.79 10.79
CA TYR A 13 -10.32 -12.26 12.18
C TYR A 13 -8.93 -12.14 12.81
N ALA A 14 -7.86 -12.16 12.01
CA ALA A 14 -6.47 -12.13 12.47
C ALA A 14 -5.75 -10.79 12.22
N GLU A 15 -6.41 -9.84 11.54
CA GLU A 15 -5.84 -8.57 11.05
C GLU A 15 -4.56 -8.79 10.20
N ASP A 16 -4.74 -8.92 8.88
CA ASP A 16 -3.62 -9.12 7.96
C ASP A 16 -3.00 -7.77 7.57
N GLU A 17 -1.69 -7.64 7.79
CA GLU A 17 -0.93 -6.42 7.51
C GLU A 17 0.18 -6.67 6.49
N TYR A 18 0.28 -5.80 5.49
CA TYR A 18 1.26 -5.87 4.41
C TYR A 18 1.98 -4.54 4.26
N VAL A 19 3.30 -4.57 4.11
CA VAL A 19 4.10 -3.36 3.86
C VAL A 19 4.61 -3.41 2.42
N VAL A 20 4.24 -2.40 1.63
CA VAL A 20 4.50 -2.34 0.20
C VAL A 20 5.25 -1.06 -0.13
N GLU A 21 6.35 -1.19 -0.85
CA GLU A 21 7.07 -0.06 -1.43
C GLU A 21 6.56 0.23 -2.83
N VAL A 22 6.21 1.48 -3.13
CA VAL A 22 5.81 1.92 -4.47
C VAL A 22 6.58 3.16 -4.91
N GLU A 23 6.81 3.27 -6.22
CA GLU A 23 7.26 4.53 -6.84
C GLU A 23 6.25 5.64 -6.53
N CYS A 24 6.72 6.86 -6.29
CA CYS A 24 5.90 8.00 -5.91
C CYS A 24 6.55 9.32 -6.41
N ALA A 25 5.79 10.17 -7.08
CA ALA A 25 6.24 11.55 -7.34
C ALA A 25 6.06 12.43 -6.07
N ASN A 26 6.85 13.50 -5.93
CA ASN A 26 6.82 14.33 -4.72
C ASN A 26 5.45 15.01 -4.50
N ASP A 27 4.77 15.36 -5.59
CA ASP A 27 3.45 16.01 -5.64
C ASP A 27 2.29 15.03 -5.85
N GLU A 28 2.55 13.72 -5.80
CA GLU A 28 1.52 12.72 -6.00
C GLU A 28 0.55 12.67 -4.81
N ILE A 29 -0.74 12.55 -5.13
CA ILE A 29 -1.84 12.49 -4.17
C ILE A 29 -1.83 11.14 -3.46
N ASP A 30 -2.07 11.14 -2.15
CA ASP A 30 -2.06 9.96 -1.27
C ASP A 30 -2.92 8.82 -1.79
N GLU A 31 -4.10 9.13 -2.32
CA GLU A 31 -5.03 8.15 -2.87
C GLU A 31 -4.44 7.39 -4.06
N VAL A 32 -3.65 8.05 -4.90
CA VAL A 32 -2.97 7.43 -6.05
C VAL A 32 -1.86 6.49 -5.58
N ILE A 33 -1.08 6.92 -4.58
CA ILE A 33 -0.02 6.13 -3.95
C ILE A 33 -0.61 4.86 -3.32
N ILE A 34 -1.71 5.01 -2.57
CA ILE A 34 -2.43 3.90 -1.93
C ILE A 34 -3.00 2.95 -2.98
N ALA A 35 -3.63 3.45 -4.05
CA ALA A 35 -4.15 2.61 -5.13
C ALA A 35 -3.04 1.81 -5.81
N ARG A 36 -1.86 2.42 -6.01
CA ARG A 36 -0.67 1.75 -6.55
C ARG A 36 -0.17 0.65 -5.60
N ALA A 37 -0.15 0.91 -4.29
CA ALA A 37 0.23 -0.09 -3.28
C ALA A 37 -0.70 -1.31 -3.31
N TRP A 38 -2.02 -1.11 -3.37
CA TRP A 38 -2.97 -2.21 -3.51
C TRP A 38 -2.82 -2.98 -4.82
N LYS A 39 -2.55 -2.28 -5.92
CA LYS A 39 -2.32 -2.92 -7.22
C LYS A 39 -1.06 -3.78 -7.19
N LYS A 40 0.02 -3.27 -6.60
CA LYS A 40 1.28 -4.02 -6.42
C LYS A 40 1.06 -5.22 -5.51
N LEU A 41 0.42 -5.04 -4.36
CA LEU A 41 0.11 -6.12 -3.42
C LEU A 41 -0.69 -7.24 -4.09
N LYS A 42 -1.73 -6.92 -4.87
CA LYS A 42 -2.52 -7.91 -5.61
C LYS A 42 -1.72 -8.66 -6.67
N SER A 43 -0.63 -8.08 -7.18
CA SER A 43 0.25 -8.72 -8.16
C SER A 43 1.28 -9.66 -7.51
N GLU A 44 1.67 -9.36 -6.27
CA GLU A 44 2.68 -10.14 -5.52
C GLU A 44 2.02 -11.27 -4.71
N GLU A 45 0.82 -11.03 -4.19
CA GLU A 45 0.08 -12.00 -3.38
C GLU A 45 -0.92 -12.80 -4.23
N GLN A 46 -0.77 -14.13 -4.20
CA GLN A 46 -1.63 -15.03 -4.98
C GLN A 46 -3.09 -15.03 -4.49
N ALA A 47 -3.31 -14.82 -3.19
CA ALA A 47 -4.65 -14.80 -2.59
C ALA A 47 -4.70 -13.84 -1.40
N LEU A 48 -5.21 -12.63 -1.62
CA LEU A 48 -5.50 -11.69 -0.54
C LEU A 48 -6.80 -12.07 0.18
N PRO A 49 -6.84 -12.00 1.52
CA PRO A 49 -8.06 -12.28 2.25
C PRO A 49 -9.19 -11.30 1.92
N TYR A 50 -10.42 -11.75 2.19
CA TYR A 50 -11.61 -10.92 2.09
C TYR A 50 -11.88 -10.25 3.44
N GLY A 51 -11.90 -8.92 3.45
CA GLY A 51 -12.10 -8.12 4.64
C GLY A 51 -12.10 -6.63 4.32
N ASN A 52 -12.37 -5.80 5.33
CA ASN A 52 -12.33 -4.35 5.16
C ASN A 52 -10.89 -3.89 4.95
N ARG A 53 -10.65 -3.15 3.86
CA ARG A 53 -9.32 -2.72 3.44
C ARG A 53 -9.07 -1.29 3.87
N THR A 54 -7.96 -1.07 4.54
CA THR A 54 -7.45 0.27 4.89
C THR A 54 -5.99 0.36 4.53
N ALA A 55 -5.49 1.57 4.24
CA ALA A 55 -4.08 1.76 3.96
C ALA A 55 -3.61 3.09 4.50
N ILE A 56 -2.35 3.12 4.93
CA ILE A 56 -1.67 4.33 5.43
C ILE A 56 -0.30 4.45 4.79
N ILE A 57 0.08 5.67 4.42
CA ILE A 57 1.44 5.96 3.96
C ILE A 57 2.30 6.14 5.21
N LEU A 58 3.22 5.21 5.45
CA LEU A 58 4.14 5.27 6.59
C LEU A 58 5.24 6.30 6.37
N ARG A 59 5.75 6.39 5.13
CA ARG A 59 6.85 7.29 4.78
C ARG A 59 6.87 7.58 3.29
N ARG A 60 7.15 8.82 2.92
CA ARG A 60 7.64 9.21 1.58
C ARG A 60 9.15 9.41 1.66
N ILE A 61 9.87 8.82 0.72
CA ILE A 61 11.30 8.98 0.52
C ILE A 61 11.43 9.85 -0.73
N ALA A 62 11.74 11.12 -0.52
CA ALA A 62 12.19 11.98 -1.61
C ALA A 62 13.62 11.57 -1.96
N ASP A 63 13.87 11.37 -3.24
CA ASP A 63 15.23 11.23 -3.79
C ASP A 63 15.95 12.59 -3.71
#